data_AF-A0A943X6X1-F1
#
_entry.id   AF-A0A943X6X1-F1
#
_cell.length_a   1.000
_cell.length_b   1.000
_cell.length_c   1.000
_cell.angle_alpha   90.00
_cell.angle_beta   90.00
_cell.angle_gamma   90.00
#
_symmetry.space_group_name_H-M   'P 1'
#
loop_
_entity.id
_entity.type
_entity.pdbx_description
1 polymer ?
#
loop_
_entity_poly.entity_id
_entity_poly.type
_entity_poly.pdbx_seq_one_letter_code
_entity_poly.pdbx_strand_id
1 'polypeptide(L)'
;MKNLIFKTVLPAAVLLFAVILAVCPLGCKASLDEIDVLEGDFSVPHVENFTVVGCRSLKMDFTKKVRVENASTFDSKEESFFCGVKTAYSEDGKSVSFELARDTVIGEKYVLEGMILDEHGNSLTFSIGFRGYNENPARVILSEVRNAYGTASVKDETGTSQKVHRSEYVELYVLTGGNLCGIEVCSAADGEDKKFTFPSVEVNAGDYVTVHMRTIDADELDGEGMISEMGDDLTLSTHEDSCNTARDLWSENTKSCFADSDIIYLKDSYSGKILDALVYAKSTVVFWKDAFNDVVNAVEASGVWGSEVFPENGVSSDFITSSAATRSFSRQNVEECAAAFEKGMPLKNGKDVWMITANSGAGKNQVIGITPGFKNSSNEYKK
;
A
#
# COMPACT_ATOMS: atom_id res chain seq x y z
N MET A 1 39.87 -13.84 87.94
CA MET A 1 39.11 -14.36 86.76
C MET A 1 37.58 -14.31 86.93
N LYS A 2 37.00 -14.65 88.10
CA LYS A 2 35.53 -14.64 88.31
C LYS A 2 34.83 -13.26 88.16
N ASN A 3 35.50 -12.16 88.51
CA ASN A 3 34.90 -10.81 88.45
C ASN A 3 34.90 -10.15 87.06
N LEU A 4 35.70 -10.64 86.11
CA LEU A 4 35.71 -10.11 84.73
C LEU A 4 34.57 -10.71 83.92
N ILE A 5 34.32 -12.01 84.09
CA ILE A 5 33.24 -12.75 83.41
C ILE A 5 31.86 -12.16 83.77
N PHE A 6 31.62 -11.83 85.04
CA PHE A 6 30.32 -11.29 85.47
C PHE A 6 30.04 -9.84 85.04
N LYS A 7 31.08 -9.01 84.85
CA LYS A 7 30.90 -7.57 84.55
C LYS A 7 30.89 -7.25 83.06
N THR A 8 31.49 -8.07 82.20
CA THR A 8 31.54 -7.79 80.75
C THR A 8 30.90 -8.87 79.88
N VAL A 9 30.97 -10.15 80.27
CA VAL A 9 30.41 -11.23 79.44
C VAL A 9 28.90 -11.36 79.62
N LEU A 10 28.40 -11.17 80.84
CA LEU A 10 26.96 -11.27 81.12
C LEU A 10 26.13 -10.15 80.44
N PRO A 11 26.52 -8.86 80.49
CA PRO A 11 25.80 -7.82 79.76
C PRO A 11 25.89 -8.01 78.25
N ALA A 12 27.06 -8.42 77.73
CA ALA A 12 27.23 -8.69 76.31
C ALA A 12 26.36 -9.86 75.82
N ALA A 13 26.24 -10.94 76.61
CA ALA A 13 25.38 -12.06 76.29
C ALA A 13 23.89 -11.68 76.29
N VAL A 14 23.46 -10.85 77.25
CA VAL A 14 22.07 -10.34 77.29
C VAL A 14 21.79 -9.44 76.09
N LEU A 15 22.74 -8.59 75.71
CA LEU A 15 22.59 -7.71 74.55
C LEU A 15 22.58 -8.50 73.23
N LEU A 16 23.42 -9.52 73.12
CA LEU A 16 23.42 -10.44 71.98
C LEU A 16 22.10 -11.21 71.87
N PHE A 17 21.57 -11.69 73.00
CA PHE A 17 20.29 -12.40 73.05
C PHE A 17 19.10 -11.48 72.73
N ALA A 18 19.14 -10.23 73.18
CA ALA A 18 18.13 -9.21 72.86
C ALA A 18 18.15 -8.82 71.37
N VAL A 19 19.34 -8.69 70.77
CA VAL A 19 19.49 -8.43 69.33
C VAL A 19 19.05 -9.64 68.50
N ILE A 20 19.38 -10.88 68.92
CA ILE A 20 18.90 -12.08 68.23
C ILE A 20 17.38 -12.20 68.32
N LEU A 21 16.77 -11.85 69.46
CA LEU A 21 15.29 -11.79 69.59
C LEU A 21 14.64 -10.65 68.79
N ALA A 22 15.34 -9.54 68.58
CA ALA A 22 14.84 -8.40 67.80
C ALA A 22 15.05 -8.56 66.29
N VAL A 23 16.05 -9.35 65.87
CA VAL A 23 16.43 -9.56 64.46
C VAL A 23 15.99 -10.93 63.94
N CYS A 24 15.59 -11.87 64.81
CA CYS A 24 14.76 -12.99 64.39
C CYS A 24 13.37 -12.42 64.04
N PRO A 25 12.94 -12.40 62.76
CA PRO A 25 11.54 -12.24 62.48
C PRO A 25 10.87 -13.43 63.17
N LEU A 26 10.14 -13.16 64.27
CA LEU A 26 9.07 -14.03 64.72
C LEU A 26 8.29 -14.37 63.47
N GLY A 27 8.39 -15.64 63.07
CA GLY A 27 8.09 -16.06 61.72
C GLY A 27 6.84 -15.35 61.23
N CYS A 28 6.98 -14.68 60.08
CA CYS A 28 5.91 -14.80 59.12
C CYS A 28 5.70 -16.31 59.03
N LYS A 29 4.71 -16.84 59.75
CA LYS A 29 3.86 -17.81 59.11
C LYS A 29 3.61 -17.15 57.77
N ALA A 30 4.21 -17.68 56.71
CA ALA A 30 3.44 -17.75 55.50
C ALA A 30 2.11 -18.29 56.04
N SER A 31 1.08 -17.45 56.07
CA SER A 31 -0.23 -18.01 55.89
C SER A 31 -0.03 -19.01 54.76
N LEU A 32 -0.56 -20.20 54.93
CA LEU A 32 -1.00 -20.90 53.74
C LEU A 32 -2.02 -19.92 53.15
N ASP A 33 -1.53 -18.90 52.45
CA ASP A 33 -2.27 -18.15 51.49
C ASP A 33 -2.74 -19.29 50.60
N GLU A 34 -4.04 -19.57 50.73
CA GLU A 34 -4.75 -20.25 49.67
C GLU A 34 -4.17 -19.68 48.38
N ILE A 35 -3.66 -20.57 47.53
CA ILE A 35 -3.49 -20.19 46.14
C ILE A 35 -4.92 -19.93 45.68
N ASP A 36 -5.38 -18.69 45.88
CA ASP A 36 -6.56 -18.17 45.26
C ASP A 36 -6.19 -18.13 43.79
N VAL A 37 -6.51 -19.22 43.11
CA VAL A 37 -6.55 -19.23 41.65
C VAL A 37 -7.58 -18.16 41.32
N LEU A 38 -7.08 -16.99 40.93
CA LEU A 38 -7.95 -15.90 40.54
C LEU A 38 -8.75 -16.41 39.33
N GLU A 39 -10.03 -16.70 39.56
CA GLU A 39 -10.96 -17.04 38.51
C GLU A 39 -11.40 -15.73 37.86
N GLY A 40 -11.12 -15.57 36.58
CA GLY A 40 -11.39 -14.35 35.85
C GLY A 40 -10.79 -14.35 34.47
N ASP A 41 -11.29 -13.46 33.62
CA ASP A 41 -10.74 -13.24 32.30
C ASP A 41 -9.64 -12.17 32.37
N PHE A 42 -8.38 -12.64 32.31
CA PHE A 42 -7.18 -11.78 32.30
C PHE A 42 -6.67 -11.48 30.90
N SER A 43 -7.42 -11.87 29.86
CA SER A 43 -6.98 -11.59 28.49
C SER A 43 -7.32 -10.16 28.10
N VAL A 44 -6.27 -9.45 27.68
CA VAL A 44 -6.31 -8.04 27.29
C VAL A 44 -7.17 -7.86 26.04
N PRO A 45 -8.00 -6.80 25.92
CA PRO A 45 -8.68 -6.49 24.66
C PRO A 45 -7.65 -6.19 23.56
N HIS A 46 -7.90 -6.68 22.34
CA HIS A 46 -7.03 -6.45 21.19
C HIS A 46 -7.80 -5.76 20.06
N VAL A 47 -7.09 -4.96 19.28
CA VAL A 47 -7.60 -4.39 18.02
C VAL A 47 -7.66 -5.51 16.99
N GLU A 48 -8.85 -5.80 16.48
CA GLU A 48 -9.07 -6.77 15.39
C GLU A 48 -8.97 -6.09 14.03
N ASN A 49 -9.51 -4.88 13.91
CA ASN A 49 -9.53 -4.14 12.66
C ASN A 49 -9.50 -2.63 12.92
N PHE A 50 -8.91 -1.90 11.97
CA PHE A 50 -8.92 -0.44 11.95
C PHE A 50 -9.16 0.04 10.52
N THR A 51 -10.10 0.96 10.34
CA THR A 51 -10.50 1.44 9.02
C THR A 51 -10.74 2.95 9.05
N VAL A 52 -10.23 3.65 8.05
CA VAL A 52 -10.53 5.06 7.79
C VAL A 52 -11.80 5.10 6.93
N VAL A 53 -12.87 5.70 7.42
CA VAL A 53 -14.19 5.68 6.77
C VAL A 53 -14.65 7.04 6.23
N GLY A 54 -13.91 8.11 6.53
CA GLY A 54 -14.18 9.47 6.05
C GLY A 54 -13.06 10.44 6.43
N CYS A 55 -13.11 11.69 5.96
CA CYS A 55 -12.07 12.69 6.25
C CYS A 55 -11.93 13.01 7.75
N ARG A 56 -12.95 12.68 8.55
CA ARG A 56 -12.98 12.86 10.02
C ARG A 56 -13.36 11.61 10.78
N SER A 57 -13.51 10.48 10.11
CA SER A 57 -14.18 9.32 10.70
C SER A 57 -13.32 8.09 10.59
N LEU A 58 -13.04 7.48 11.75
CA LEU A 58 -12.28 6.24 11.86
C LEU A 58 -13.15 5.20 12.58
N LYS A 59 -12.94 3.93 12.27
CA LYS A 59 -13.58 2.80 12.93
C LYS A 59 -12.53 1.83 13.43
N MET A 60 -12.69 1.35 14.65
CA MET A 60 -11.87 0.28 15.21
C MET A 60 -12.76 -0.80 15.81
N ASP A 61 -12.44 -2.05 15.51
CA ASP A 61 -13.11 -3.23 16.02
C ASP A 61 -12.20 -3.97 17.00
N PHE A 62 -12.76 -4.51 18.07
CA PHE A 62 -12.05 -5.12 19.18
C PHE A 62 -12.59 -6.51 19.51
N THR A 63 -11.73 -7.36 20.07
CA THR A 63 -12.09 -8.74 20.47
C THR A 63 -13.22 -8.79 21.50
N LYS A 64 -13.33 -7.73 22.32
CA LYS A 64 -14.28 -7.61 23.43
C LYS A 64 -14.83 -6.19 23.52
N LYS A 65 -15.83 -6.02 24.37
CA LYS A 65 -16.38 -4.72 24.69
C LYS A 65 -15.33 -3.86 25.40
N VAL A 66 -15.16 -2.63 24.93
CA VAL A 66 -14.13 -1.72 25.46
C VAL A 66 -14.68 -0.34 25.76
N ARG A 67 -13.96 0.39 26.61
CA ARG A 67 -14.06 1.83 26.80
C ARG A 67 -12.74 2.48 26.42
N VAL A 68 -12.82 3.56 25.65
CA VAL A 68 -11.64 4.32 25.23
C VAL A 68 -11.33 5.42 26.23
N GLU A 69 -10.06 5.60 26.55
CA GLU A 69 -9.51 6.71 27.33
C GLU A 69 -8.38 7.42 26.58
N ASN A 70 -8.28 8.73 26.77
CA ASN A 70 -7.17 9.57 26.29
C ASN A 70 -6.86 9.44 24.80
N ALA A 71 -7.89 9.21 23.96
CA ALA A 71 -7.70 9.15 22.52
C ALA A 71 -7.33 10.52 21.94
N SER A 72 -6.27 10.54 21.14
CA SER A 72 -5.75 11.73 20.49
C SER A 72 -5.17 11.41 19.13
N THR A 73 -5.15 12.41 18.25
CA THR A 73 -4.57 12.29 16.91
C THR A 73 -3.44 13.29 16.74
N PHE A 74 -2.47 12.95 15.89
CA PHE A 74 -1.32 13.79 15.61
C PHE A 74 -1.00 13.74 14.12
N ASP A 75 -0.57 14.87 13.57
CA ASP A 75 0.07 14.90 12.26
C ASP A 75 1.52 14.44 12.43
N SER A 76 1.94 13.46 11.63
CA SER A 76 3.29 12.91 11.69
C SER A 76 4.39 13.90 11.28
N LYS A 77 4.06 14.99 10.58
CA LYS A 77 5.03 15.99 10.10
C LYS A 77 5.28 17.14 11.08
N GLU A 78 4.25 17.59 11.81
CA GLU A 78 4.35 18.82 12.60
C GLU A 78 4.44 18.61 14.12
N GLU A 79 4.40 17.36 14.63
CA GLU A 79 4.18 17.06 16.07
C GLU A 79 3.00 17.87 16.66
N SER A 80 2.13 18.40 15.80
CA SER A 80 1.08 19.32 16.17
C SER A 80 -0.09 18.51 16.71
N PHE A 81 -0.45 18.79 17.96
CA PHE A 81 -1.54 18.14 18.67
C PHE A 81 -2.88 18.40 17.97
N PHE A 82 -3.47 17.36 17.34
CA PHE A 82 -4.85 17.41 16.88
C PHE A 82 -5.76 17.08 18.05
N CYS A 83 -6.24 18.11 18.74
CA CYS A 83 -7.09 17.96 19.93
C CYS A 83 -8.53 17.59 19.56
N GLY A 84 -9.02 16.49 20.15
CA GLY A 84 -10.43 16.17 20.28
C GLY A 84 -10.89 15.04 19.38
N VAL A 85 -10.91 13.83 19.95
CA VAL A 85 -11.53 12.67 19.32
C VAL A 85 -12.79 12.33 20.12
N LYS A 86 -13.95 12.40 19.49
CA LYS A 86 -15.19 11.90 20.10
C LYS A 86 -15.34 10.43 19.77
N THR A 87 -15.83 9.64 20.71
CA THR A 87 -16.05 8.21 20.52
C THR A 87 -17.53 7.87 20.59
N ALA A 88 -18.01 7.11 19.62
CA ALA A 88 -19.32 6.46 19.64
C ALA A 88 -19.13 4.93 19.61
N TYR A 89 -20.01 4.20 20.28
CA TYR A 89 -19.88 2.75 20.46
C TYR A 89 -21.01 2.03 19.72
N SER A 90 -20.73 0.87 19.16
CA SER A 90 -21.76 -0.08 18.72
C SER A 90 -22.58 -0.60 19.90
N GLU A 91 -23.73 -1.22 19.62
CA GLU A 91 -24.61 -1.79 20.65
C GLU A 91 -23.92 -2.87 21.49
N ASP A 92 -23.05 -3.68 20.88
CA ASP A 92 -22.24 -4.70 21.56
C ASP A 92 -20.98 -4.13 22.25
N GLY A 93 -20.68 -2.85 22.00
CA GLY A 93 -19.51 -2.13 22.51
C GLY A 93 -18.15 -2.65 22.02
N LYS A 94 -18.14 -3.53 21.01
CA LYS A 94 -16.92 -4.08 20.40
C LYS A 94 -16.40 -3.24 19.23
N SER A 95 -17.18 -2.31 18.72
CA SER A 95 -16.75 -1.37 17.70
C SER A 95 -16.80 0.06 18.25
N VAL A 96 -15.76 0.83 17.99
CA VAL A 96 -15.69 2.24 18.33
C VAL A 96 -15.49 3.06 17.07
N SER A 97 -16.37 4.05 16.88
CA SER A 97 -16.22 5.09 15.87
C SER A 97 -15.57 6.32 16.51
N PHE A 98 -14.51 6.81 15.88
CA PHE A 98 -13.78 8.00 16.30
C PHE A 98 -14.11 9.14 15.33
N GLU A 99 -14.57 10.25 15.87
CA GLU A 99 -14.83 11.49 15.12
C GLU A 99 -13.73 12.51 15.44
N LEU A 100 -12.97 12.88 14.42
CA LEU A 100 -11.89 13.85 14.50
C LEU A 100 -12.45 15.28 14.53
N ALA A 101 -11.76 16.18 15.24
CA ALA A 101 -12.18 17.58 15.37
C ALA A 101 -12.12 18.36 14.05
N ARG A 102 -11.28 17.93 13.09
CA ARG A 102 -11.03 18.58 11.80
C ARG A 102 -10.83 17.54 10.72
N ASP A 103 -11.00 17.97 9.48
CA ASP A 103 -10.79 17.15 8.30
C ASP A 103 -9.30 16.85 8.16
N THR A 104 -9.00 15.60 7.81
CA THR A 104 -7.66 15.16 7.44
C THR A 104 -7.34 15.59 6.01
N VAL A 105 -6.06 15.88 5.75
CA VAL A 105 -5.60 16.21 4.40
C VAL A 105 -5.35 14.90 3.65
N ILE A 106 -5.89 14.79 2.44
CA ILE A 106 -5.83 13.57 1.61
C ILE A 106 -4.38 13.09 1.48
N GLY A 107 -4.14 11.83 1.85
CA GLY A 107 -2.84 11.15 1.70
C GLY A 107 -1.78 11.52 2.75
N GLU A 108 -2.01 12.58 3.55
CA GLU A 108 -1.11 12.94 4.65
C GLU A 108 -1.16 11.90 5.78
N LYS A 109 -0.03 11.75 6.47
CA LYS A 109 0.16 10.70 7.49
C LYS A 109 -0.21 11.22 8.87
N TYR A 110 -1.08 10.49 9.54
CA TYR A 110 -1.55 10.77 10.90
C TYR A 110 -1.31 9.56 11.80
N VAL A 111 -1.34 9.78 13.11
CA VAL A 111 -1.32 8.72 14.13
C VAL A 111 -2.50 8.92 15.06
N LEU A 112 -3.26 7.85 15.33
CA LEU A 112 -4.26 7.79 16.40
C LEU A 112 -3.67 7.01 17.58
N GLU A 113 -3.60 7.65 18.73
CA GLU A 113 -3.11 7.05 19.98
C GLU A 113 -4.19 7.09 21.06
N GLY A 114 -4.17 6.12 21.95
CA GLY A 114 -5.08 6.08 23.09
C GLY A 114 -4.93 4.83 23.93
N MET A 115 -5.83 4.68 24.90
CA MET A 115 -5.92 3.48 25.74
C MET A 115 -7.32 2.90 25.64
N ILE A 116 -7.43 1.59 25.58
CA ILE A 116 -8.68 0.85 25.72
C ILE A 116 -8.67 0.07 27.02
N LEU A 117 -9.84 -0.02 27.66
CA LEU A 117 -10.07 -0.83 28.85
C LEU A 117 -11.26 -1.75 28.63
N ASP A 118 -11.18 -2.98 29.10
CA ASP A 118 -12.34 -3.87 29.16
C ASP A 118 -13.12 -3.71 30.49
N GLU A 119 -14.22 -4.46 30.63
CA GLU A 119 -15.06 -4.44 31.84
C GLU A 119 -14.36 -5.04 33.08
N HIS A 120 -13.27 -5.80 32.90
CA HIS A 120 -12.48 -6.41 33.97
C HIS A 120 -11.26 -5.57 34.38
N GLY A 121 -11.05 -4.41 33.73
CA GLY A 121 -9.95 -3.50 34.01
C GLY A 121 -8.64 -3.86 33.29
N ASN A 122 -8.64 -4.83 32.39
CA ASN A 122 -7.50 -5.07 31.51
C ASN A 122 -7.40 -3.92 30.51
N SER A 123 -6.18 -3.47 30.22
CA SER A 123 -5.95 -2.32 29.34
C SER A 123 -4.91 -2.57 28.27
N LEU A 124 -5.06 -1.88 27.15
CA LEU A 124 -4.09 -1.83 26.05
C LEU A 124 -3.93 -0.38 25.60
N THR A 125 -2.69 0.10 25.55
CA THR A 125 -2.34 1.33 24.84
C THR A 125 -2.11 1.01 23.37
N PHE A 126 -2.65 1.82 22.47
CA PHE A 126 -2.47 1.66 21.03
C PHE A 126 -1.92 2.95 20.41
N SER A 127 -1.19 2.77 19.30
CA SER A 127 -0.69 3.84 18.44
C SER A 127 -0.75 3.30 17.01
N ILE A 128 -1.67 3.84 16.20
CA ILE A 128 -1.98 3.33 14.86
C ILE A 128 -1.84 4.46 13.85
N GLY A 129 -0.92 4.27 12.90
CA GLY A 129 -0.73 5.17 11.77
C GLY A 129 -1.85 5.03 10.74
N PHE A 130 -2.29 6.13 10.16
CA PHE A 130 -3.28 6.16 9.09
C PHE A 130 -3.00 7.30 8.11
N ARG A 131 -3.68 7.29 6.96
CA ARG A 131 -3.61 8.38 5.98
C ARG A 131 -4.93 9.13 5.91
N GLY A 132 -4.87 10.42 5.63
CA GLY A 132 -6.05 11.24 5.43
C GLY A 132 -6.88 10.71 4.26
N TYR A 133 -8.19 10.63 4.49
CA TYR A 133 -9.11 9.91 3.63
C TYR A 133 -9.40 10.67 2.34
N ASN A 134 -9.43 9.95 1.22
CA ASN A 134 -9.81 10.52 -0.08
C ASN A 134 -11.33 10.41 -0.27
N GLU A 135 -12.06 11.51 -0.08
CA GLU A 135 -13.52 11.57 -0.27
C GLU A 135 -13.94 11.70 -1.74
N ASN A 136 -12.99 12.00 -2.64
CA ASN A 136 -13.23 12.17 -4.06
C ASN A 136 -12.24 11.33 -4.88
N PRO A 137 -12.25 9.99 -4.75
CA PRO A 137 -11.32 9.15 -5.47
C PRO A 137 -11.60 9.19 -6.97
N ALA A 138 -10.53 9.37 -7.76
CA ALA A 138 -10.62 9.21 -9.21
C ALA A 138 -10.99 7.76 -9.56
N ARG A 139 -11.72 7.57 -10.66
CA ARG A 139 -11.94 6.24 -11.24
C ARG A 139 -11.04 6.05 -12.43
N VAL A 140 -10.17 5.05 -12.37
CA VAL A 140 -9.17 4.74 -13.40
C VAL A 140 -9.29 3.29 -13.86
N ILE A 141 -8.75 3.03 -15.06
CA ILE A 141 -8.52 1.70 -15.61
C ILE A 141 -7.10 1.60 -16.17
N LEU A 142 -6.57 0.38 -16.28
CA LEU A 142 -5.32 0.13 -17.01
C LEU A 142 -5.56 0.38 -18.51
N SER A 143 -4.69 1.16 -19.14
CA SER A 143 -4.69 1.40 -20.59
C SER A 143 -3.51 0.72 -21.25
N GLU A 144 -2.29 0.89 -20.74
CA GLU A 144 -1.10 0.31 -21.35
C GLU A 144 -0.07 -0.12 -20.32
N VAL A 145 0.60 -1.24 -20.55
CA VAL A 145 1.57 -1.79 -19.60
C VAL A 145 2.80 -2.32 -20.31
N ARG A 146 3.99 -1.95 -19.83
CA ARG A 146 5.24 -2.60 -20.21
C ARG A 146 5.81 -3.35 -19.02
N ASN A 147 5.92 -4.67 -19.13
CA ASN A 147 6.41 -5.53 -18.06
C ASN A 147 7.92 -5.79 -18.08
N ALA A 148 8.65 -5.21 -19.03
CA ALA A 148 10.08 -5.48 -19.19
C ALA A 148 10.90 -4.19 -19.25
N TYR A 149 11.97 -4.18 -18.45
CA TYR A 149 13.05 -3.21 -18.56
C TYR A 149 14.02 -3.57 -19.68
N GLY A 150 14.51 -2.57 -20.41
CA GLY A 150 15.56 -2.75 -21.41
C GLY A 150 16.28 -1.47 -21.79
N THR A 151 17.06 -1.55 -22.86
CA THR A 151 17.71 -0.39 -23.48
C THR A 151 17.27 -0.27 -24.93
N ALA A 152 17.07 0.96 -25.39
CA ALA A 152 16.77 1.27 -26.79
C ALA A 152 17.83 2.23 -27.33
N SER A 153 18.06 2.20 -28.64
CA SER A 153 18.88 3.22 -29.31
C SER A 153 17.96 4.27 -29.92
N VAL A 154 18.03 5.50 -29.42
CA VAL A 154 17.23 6.63 -29.89
C VAL A 154 18.16 7.63 -30.57
N LYS A 155 17.71 8.23 -31.67
CA LYS A 155 18.47 9.28 -32.36
C LYS A 155 18.12 10.63 -31.78
N ASP A 156 19.14 11.39 -31.35
CA ASP A 156 18.97 12.78 -30.97
C ASP A 156 18.66 13.67 -32.18
N GLU A 157 18.49 14.97 -31.94
CA GLU A 157 18.20 15.97 -32.99
C GLU A 157 19.32 16.09 -34.03
N THR A 158 20.55 15.71 -33.68
CA THR A 158 21.71 15.70 -34.57
C THR A 158 21.82 14.42 -35.39
N GLY A 159 20.95 13.44 -35.14
CA GLY A 159 20.95 12.13 -35.78
C GLY A 159 21.92 11.12 -35.16
N THR A 160 22.54 11.47 -34.03
CA THR A 160 23.45 10.60 -33.28
C THR A 160 22.64 9.62 -32.44
N SER A 161 22.98 8.33 -32.52
CA SER A 161 22.32 7.29 -31.71
C SER A 161 22.84 7.31 -30.28
N GLN A 162 21.94 7.54 -29.33
CA GLN A 162 22.18 7.41 -27.90
C GLN A 162 21.43 6.21 -27.35
N LYS A 163 22.00 5.54 -26.34
CA LYS A 163 21.30 4.47 -25.63
C LYS A 163 20.49 5.10 -24.50
N VAL A 164 19.22 4.74 -24.43
CA VAL A 164 18.31 5.16 -23.37
C VAL A 164 17.75 3.94 -22.66
N HIS A 165 17.51 4.09 -21.37
CA HIS A 165 16.82 3.08 -20.58
C HIS A 165 15.32 3.20 -20.78
N ARG A 166 14.65 2.04 -20.81
CA ARG A 166 13.20 1.97 -20.83
C ARG A 166 12.74 1.14 -19.65
N SER A 167 12.11 1.82 -18.69
CA SER A 167 11.55 1.23 -17.48
C SER A 167 10.29 0.43 -17.81
N GLU A 168 9.94 -0.48 -16.90
CA GLU A 168 8.56 -0.93 -16.80
C GLU A 168 7.64 0.26 -16.48
N TYR A 169 6.44 0.27 -17.05
CA TYR A 169 5.44 1.26 -16.69
C TYR A 169 4.05 0.67 -16.69
N VAL A 170 3.16 1.37 -15.98
CA VAL A 170 1.71 1.18 -16.02
C VAL A 170 1.08 2.52 -16.35
N GLU A 171 0.37 2.57 -17.47
CA GLU A 171 -0.43 3.71 -17.87
C GLU A 171 -1.89 3.45 -17.50
N LEU A 172 -2.52 4.50 -16.99
CA LEU A 172 -3.91 4.55 -16.60
C LEU A 172 -4.66 5.55 -17.46
N TYR A 173 -5.93 5.24 -17.73
CA TYR A 173 -6.91 6.19 -18.25
C TYR A 173 -7.92 6.56 -17.17
N VAL A 174 -8.18 7.85 -17.01
CA VAL A 174 -9.11 8.38 -16.00
C VAL A 174 -10.54 8.41 -16.56
N LEU A 175 -11.40 7.52 -16.04
CA LEU A 175 -12.83 7.48 -16.36
C LEU A 175 -13.61 8.60 -15.66
N THR A 176 -13.27 8.88 -14.40
CA THR A 176 -13.84 9.98 -13.60
C THR A 176 -12.72 10.71 -12.90
N GLY A 177 -12.71 12.03 -13.04
CA GLY A 177 -11.75 12.90 -12.34
C GLY A 177 -11.91 12.85 -10.82
N GLY A 178 -10.86 13.27 -10.13
CA GLY A 178 -10.73 13.25 -8.68
C GLY A 178 -9.28 13.05 -8.27
N ASN A 179 -9.08 12.65 -7.02
CA ASN A 179 -7.75 12.47 -6.46
C ASN A 179 -7.31 11.00 -6.59
N LEU A 180 -6.06 10.76 -7.00
CA LEU A 180 -5.51 9.41 -7.17
C LEU A 180 -5.13 8.71 -5.85
N CYS A 181 -5.02 9.45 -4.73
CA CYS A 181 -4.58 8.91 -3.46
C CYS A 181 -5.44 7.73 -3.02
N GLY A 182 -4.78 6.65 -2.58
CA GLY A 182 -5.43 5.42 -2.14
C GLY A 182 -5.63 4.39 -3.25
N ILE A 183 -5.24 4.70 -4.49
CA ILE A 183 -5.08 3.70 -5.55
C ILE A 183 -3.68 3.10 -5.43
N GLU A 184 -3.57 1.79 -5.68
CA GLU A 184 -2.30 1.06 -5.71
C GLU A 184 -2.17 0.26 -7.00
N VAL A 185 -0.98 0.30 -7.62
CA VAL A 185 -0.56 -0.65 -8.67
C VAL A 185 0.20 -1.78 -7.98
N CYS A 186 -0.29 -2.99 -8.14
CA CYS A 186 0.29 -4.20 -7.55
C CYS A 186 0.60 -5.26 -8.60
N SER A 187 1.52 -6.17 -8.25
CA SER A 187 1.86 -7.37 -9.01
C SER A 187 1.60 -8.61 -8.15
N ALA A 188 1.13 -9.70 -8.74
CA ALA A 188 1.03 -10.99 -8.05
C ALA A 188 2.41 -11.61 -7.78
N ALA A 189 3.39 -11.37 -8.66
CA ALA A 189 4.73 -11.90 -8.53
C ALA A 189 5.54 -11.23 -7.41
N ASP A 190 5.49 -9.90 -7.33
CA ASP A 190 6.29 -9.11 -6.39
C ASP A 190 5.50 -8.64 -5.15
N GLY A 191 4.17 -8.77 -5.17
CA GLY A 191 3.31 -8.48 -4.04
C GLY A 191 3.36 -7.02 -3.59
N GLU A 192 3.25 -6.82 -2.27
CA GLU A 192 3.23 -5.50 -1.63
C GLU A 192 4.62 -4.83 -1.58
N ASP A 193 5.71 -5.59 -1.80
CA ASP A 193 7.09 -5.09 -1.63
C ASP A 193 7.50 -4.05 -2.67
N LYS A 194 6.91 -4.13 -3.88
CA LYS A 194 7.23 -3.23 -5.02
C LYS A 194 6.00 -2.52 -5.57
N LYS A 195 4.89 -2.53 -4.82
CA LYS A 195 3.69 -1.80 -5.21
C LYS A 195 3.98 -0.31 -5.36
N PHE A 196 3.19 0.36 -6.18
CA PHE A 196 3.19 1.82 -6.23
C PHE A 196 1.88 2.33 -5.65
N THR A 197 1.95 3.11 -4.57
CA THR A 197 0.79 3.81 -4.00
C THR A 197 0.75 5.23 -4.56
N PHE A 198 -0.36 5.59 -5.20
CA PHE A 198 -0.48 6.91 -5.80
C PHE A 198 -0.42 8.03 -4.76
N PRO A 199 0.32 9.11 -5.04
CA PRO A 199 0.31 10.32 -4.22
C PRO A 199 -1.03 11.06 -4.34
N SER A 200 -1.22 12.05 -3.46
CA SER A 200 -2.37 12.96 -3.54
C SER A 200 -2.18 13.91 -4.71
N VAL A 201 -2.84 13.58 -5.83
CA VAL A 201 -2.80 14.37 -7.06
C VAL A 201 -4.18 14.35 -7.71
N GLU A 202 -4.65 15.52 -8.13
CA GLU A 202 -5.90 15.68 -8.85
C GLU A 202 -5.72 15.40 -10.35
N VAL A 203 -6.71 14.71 -10.92
CA VAL A 203 -6.81 14.39 -12.34
C VAL A 203 -8.21 14.62 -12.84
N ASN A 204 -8.35 14.86 -14.14
CA ASN A 204 -9.62 15.04 -14.83
C ASN A 204 -10.02 13.78 -15.59
N ALA A 205 -11.31 13.62 -15.85
CA ALA A 205 -11.78 12.57 -16.75
C ALA A 205 -11.18 12.77 -18.15
N GLY A 206 -10.65 11.69 -18.75
CA GLY A 206 -9.94 11.72 -20.01
C GLY A 206 -8.43 11.88 -19.89
N ASP A 207 -7.91 12.21 -18.71
CA ASP A 207 -6.47 12.29 -18.49
C ASP A 207 -5.83 10.90 -18.56
N TYR A 208 -4.56 10.89 -18.96
CA TYR A 208 -3.67 9.74 -18.88
C TYR A 208 -2.67 9.95 -17.74
N VAL A 209 -2.39 8.90 -16.98
CA VAL A 209 -1.41 8.91 -15.90
C VAL A 209 -0.47 7.73 -16.09
N THR A 210 0.83 8.01 -16.17
CA THR A 210 1.86 7.00 -16.39
C THR A 210 2.70 6.85 -15.13
N VAL A 211 2.72 5.65 -14.57
CA VAL A 211 3.62 5.29 -13.49
C VAL A 211 4.79 4.52 -14.06
N HIS A 212 5.96 5.13 -14.02
CA HIS A 212 7.25 4.49 -14.28
C HIS A 212 7.63 3.68 -13.05
N MET A 213 7.61 2.37 -13.18
CA MET A 213 7.71 1.44 -12.05
C MET A 213 9.13 1.26 -11.55
N ARG A 214 10.12 1.91 -12.18
CA ARG A 214 11.52 1.82 -11.81
C ARG A 214 12.27 3.12 -12.06
N THR A 215 12.94 3.65 -11.04
CA THR A 215 14.00 4.65 -11.15
C THR A 215 15.36 3.95 -11.23
N ILE A 216 16.23 4.42 -12.12
CA ILE A 216 17.57 3.85 -12.31
C ILE A 216 18.58 4.89 -11.89
N ASP A 217 19.33 4.57 -10.84
CA ASP A 217 20.55 5.27 -10.47
C ASP A 217 21.70 4.38 -10.93
N ALA A 218 22.14 4.55 -12.17
CA ALA A 218 23.24 3.78 -12.75
C ALA A 218 24.35 4.74 -13.14
N ASP A 219 25.57 4.42 -12.69
CA ASP A 219 26.79 5.14 -13.07
C ASP A 219 26.84 5.30 -14.61
N GLU A 220 26.86 6.56 -15.07
CA GLU A 220 26.93 7.04 -16.47
C GLU A 220 25.61 7.40 -17.18
N LEU A 221 24.44 7.12 -16.60
CA LEU A 221 23.14 7.56 -17.14
C LEU A 221 22.27 8.00 -15.96
N ASP A 222 22.57 9.19 -15.45
CA ASP A 222 21.90 9.79 -14.30
C ASP A 222 20.37 9.79 -14.54
N GLY A 223 19.59 9.53 -13.50
CA GLY A 223 18.12 9.64 -13.49
C GLY A 223 17.60 11.08 -13.73
N GLU A 224 18.34 11.89 -14.47
CA GLU A 224 17.97 13.22 -14.91
C GLU A 224 16.63 13.16 -15.66
N GLY A 225 15.71 14.02 -15.28
CA GLY A 225 14.38 14.07 -15.87
C GLY A 225 13.39 13.01 -15.37
N MET A 226 13.75 12.13 -14.43
CA MET A 226 12.81 11.21 -13.76
C MET A 226 12.11 11.92 -12.59
N ILE A 227 11.26 12.90 -12.89
CA ILE A 227 10.62 13.74 -11.87
C ILE A 227 9.13 13.44 -11.83
N SER A 228 8.63 13.07 -10.65
CA SER A 228 7.18 12.88 -10.44
C SER A 228 6.44 14.23 -10.50
N GLU A 229 5.45 14.29 -11.37
CA GLU A 229 4.62 15.47 -11.61
C GLU A 229 3.48 15.54 -10.60
N MET A 230 3.73 16.22 -9.48
CA MET A 230 2.76 16.37 -8.39
C MET A 230 1.82 17.57 -8.54
N GLY A 231 2.12 18.50 -9.45
CA GLY A 231 1.37 19.74 -9.68
C GLY A 231 0.78 19.84 -11.10
N ASP A 232 0.46 21.06 -11.54
CA ASP A 232 -0.16 21.28 -12.86
C ASP A 232 0.84 21.26 -14.03
N ASP A 233 2.14 21.31 -13.74
CA ASP A 233 3.19 21.27 -14.76
C ASP A 233 3.49 19.81 -15.14
N LEU A 234 2.97 19.39 -16.31
CA LEU A 234 3.18 18.06 -16.90
C LEU A 234 4.44 18.01 -17.78
N THR A 235 5.36 18.97 -17.65
CA THR A 235 6.60 19.01 -18.45
C THR A 235 7.86 18.76 -17.63
N LEU A 236 7.69 18.42 -16.35
CA LEU A 236 8.80 18.24 -15.42
C LEU A 236 9.53 16.93 -15.67
N SER A 237 8.81 15.89 -16.08
CA SER A 237 9.42 14.62 -16.45
C SER A 237 9.92 14.68 -17.89
N THR A 238 11.23 14.56 -18.08
CA THR A 238 11.88 14.66 -19.40
C THR A 238 12.59 13.38 -19.82
N HIS A 239 12.50 12.32 -19.01
CA HIS A 239 13.11 11.04 -19.34
C HIS A 239 12.37 10.32 -20.49
N GLU A 240 13.00 9.32 -21.10
CA GLU A 240 12.38 8.47 -22.11
C GLU A 240 11.06 7.85 -21.60
N ASP A 241 10.07 7.79 -22.49
CA ASP A 241 8.68 7.37 -22.25
C ASP A 241 7.85 8.34 -21.37
N SER A 242 8.40 9.49 -20.93
CA SER A 242 7.61 10.62 -20.39
C SER A 242 6.88 11.39 -21.49
N CYS A 243 5.77 12.03 -21.13
CA CYS A 243 4.86 12.66 -22.06
C CYS A 243 4.18 13.90 -21.47
N ASN A 244 4.29 15.02 -22.17
CA ASN A 244 3.70 16.30 -21.73
C ASN A 244 2.17 16.40 -21.82
N THR A 245 1.50 15.35 -22.28
CA THR A 245 0.04 15.24 -22.29
C THR A 245 -0.49 14.21 -21.30
N ALA A 246 0.39 13.53 -20.58
CA ALA A 246 0.05 12.69 -19.43
C ALA A 246 0.76 13.20 -18.19
N ARG A 247 0.30 12.72 -17.04
CA ARG A 247 1.03 12.89 -15.80
C ARG A 247 2.02 11.75 -15.62
N ASP A 248 3.31 12.09 -15.51
CA ASP A 248 4.37 11.12 -15.24
C ASP A 248 4.68 11.05 -13.74
N LEU A 249 4.60 9.84 -13.18
CA LEU A 249 4.94 9.53 -11.80
C LEU A 249 6.01 8.44 -11.77
N TRP A 250 6.98 8.58 -10.88
CA TRP A 250 8.12 7.68 -10.78
C TRP A 250 8.12 6.94 -9.45
N SER A 251 8.20 5.61 -9.52
CA SER A 251 8.40 4.74 -8.36
C SER A 251 9.87 4.76 -7.91
N GLU A 252 10.10 4.71 -6.59
CA GLU A 252 11.43 4.60 -5.99
C GLU A 252 12.07 3.19 -6.14
N ASN A 253 11.36 2.25 -6.78
CA ASN A 253 11.89 0.92 -7.04
C ASN A 253 13.13 0.98 -7.95
N THR A 254 14.15 0.19 -7.63
CA THR A 254 15.40 0.11 -8.42
C THR A 254 15.59 -1.24 -9.15
N LYS A 255 14.63 -2.16 -9.00
CA LYS A 255 14.67 -3.53 -9.55
C LYS A 255 13.39 -3.82 -10.34
N SER A 256 13.40 -4.97 -11.03
CA SER A 256 12.22 -5.50 -11.74
C SER A 256 11.02 -5.52 -10.82
N CYS A 257 9.90 -4.95 -11.28
CA CYS A 257 8.64 -4.89 -10.52
C CYS A 257 7.59 -5.88 -11.04
N PHE A 258 7.83 -6.44 -12.22
CA PHE A 258 6.93 -7.33 -12.90
C PHE A 258 7.67 -8.58 -13.36
N ALA A 259 6.98 -9.72 -13.29
CA ALA A 259 7.47 -10.96 -13.86
C ALA A 259 7.13 -11.06 -15.35
N ASP A 260 7.77 -12.01 -16.04
CA ASP A 260 7.43 -12.37 -17.42
C ASP A 260 6.02 -12.99 -17.56
N SER A 261 5.44 -13.47 -16.46
CA SER A 261 4.08 -13.99 -16.39
C SER A 261 3.52 -13.56 -15.04
N ASP A 262 2.50 -12.73 -15.06
CA ASP A 262 2.06 -11.98 -13.88
C ASP A 262 0.59 -11.59 -13.99
N ILE A 263 0.07 -11.10 -12.87
CA ILE A 263 -1.21 -10.41 -12.77
C ILE A 263 -0.90 -9.02 -12.22
N ILE A 264 -1.05 -8.01 -13.06
CA ILE A 264 -0.96 -6.61 -12.63
C ILE A 264 -2.37 -6.12 -12.35
N TYR A 265 -2.59 -5.51 -11.18
CA TYR A 265 -3.92 -5.11 -10.78
C TYR A 265 -3.90 -3.79 -10.02
N LEU A 266 -5.02 -3.08 -10.14
CA LEU A 266 -5.31 -1.88 -9.38
C LEU A 266 -6.13 -2.24 -8.16
N LYS A 267 -5.74 -1.71 -7.00
CA LYS A 267 -6.43 -1.95 -5.74
C LYS A 267 -6.71 -0.63 -5.03
N ASP A 268 -7.85 -0.53 -4.39
CA ASP A 268 -8.12 0.52 -3.41
C ASP A 268 -7.48 0.14 -2.07
N SER A 269 -6.56 0.96 -1.57
CA SER A 269 -5.78 0.67 -0.35
C SER A 269 -6.61 0.65 0.93
N TYR A 270 -7.78 1.30 0.93
CA TYR A 270 -8.64 1.41 2.12
C TYR A 270 -9.59 0.22 2.24
N SER A 271 -10.18 -0.20 1.13
CA SER A 271 -11.19 -1.27 1.06
C SER A 271 -10.63 -2.62 0.61
N GLY A 272 -9.43 -2.64 0.01
CA GLY A 272 -8.86 -3.81 -0.63
C GLY A 272 -9.55 -4.20 -1.94
N LYS A 273 -10.51 -3.40 -2.43
CA LYS A 273 -11.27 -3.72 -3.62
C LYS A 273 -10.39 -3.67 -4.87
N ILE A 274 -10.45 -4.71 -5.70
CA ILE A 274 -9.82 -4.72 -7.01
C ILE A 274 -10.60 -3.80 -7.96
N LEU A 275 -9.87 -2.88 -8.59
CA LEU A 275 -10.38 -1.81 -9.43
C LEU A 275 -10.30 -2.16 -10.92
N ASP A 276 -9.23 -2.82 -11.34
CA ASP A 276 -8.99 -3.31 -12.70
C ASP A 276 -7.80 -4.29 -12.70
N ALA A 277 -7.61 -5.08 -13.77
CA ALA A 277 -6.50 -6.02 -13.86
C ALA A 277 -6.04 -6.29 -15.30
N LEU A 278 -4.80 -6.73 -15.43
CA LEU A 278 -4.19 -7.30 -16.64
C LEU A 278 -3.57 -8.65 -16.27
N VAL A 279 -4.04 -9.72 -16.90
CA VAL A 279 -3.49 -11.07 -16.78
C VAL A 279 -2.66 -11.38 -18.02
N TYR A 280 -1.39 -11.74 -17.84
CA TYR A 280 -0.52 -12.11 -18.95
C TYR A 280 0.45 -13.23 -18.58
N ALA A 281 0.81 -14.06 -19.55
CA ALA A 281 1.72 -15.17 -19.33
C ALA A 281 2.53 -15.50 -20.57
N LYS A 282 3.72 -16.07 -20.35
CA LYS A 282 4.47 -16.73 -21.42
C LYS A 282 3.71 -17.96 -21.86
N SER A 283 3.73 -18.30 -23.15
CA SER A 283 3.01 -19.48 -23.66
C SER A 283 3.53 -20.81 -23.09
N THR A 284 4.70 -20.79 -22.43
CA THR A 284 5.26 -21.95 -21.72
C THR A 284 4.69 -22.16 -20.31
N VAL A 285 3.94 -21.19 -19.77
CA VAL A 285 3.37 -21.25 -18.43
C VAL A 285 1.95 -21.77 -18.51
N VAL A 286 1.70 -22.88 -17.82
CA VAL A 286 0.39 -23.56 -17.80
C VAL A 286 -0.33 -23.43 -16.46
N PHE A 287 0.40 -23.17 -15.37
CA PHE A 287 -0.15 -22.95 -14.03
C PHE A 287 0.56 -21.79 -13.35
N TRP A 288 -0.18 -21.06 -12.52
CA TRP A 288 0.40 -20.07 -11.63
C TRP A 288 1.20 -20.72 -10.51
N LYS A 289 2.12 -19.96 -9.90
CA LYS A 289 2.77 -20.36 -8.66
C LYS A 289 1.76 -20.25 -7.52
N ASP A 290 1.88 -21.09 -6.49
CA ASP A 290 0.96 -21.07 -5.32
C ASP A 290 0.86 -19.68 -4.66
N ALA A 291 1.95 -18.90 -4.70
CA ALA A 291 1.98 -17.53 -4.19
C ALA A 291 0.96 -16.58 -4.84
N PHE A 292 0.40 -16.93 -6.00
CA PHE A 292 -0.57 -16.11 -6.72
C PHE A 292 -2.01 -16.39 -6.28
N ASN A 293 -2.27 -17.46 -5.52
CA ASN A 293 -3.63 -17.95 -5.25
C ASN A 293 -4.53 -16.87 -4.63
N ASP A 294 -4.02 -16.08 -3.69
CA ASP A 294 -4.80 -15.00 -3.06
C ASP A 294 -5.18 -13.91 -4.07
N VAL A 295 -4.26 -13.55 -4.98
CA VAL A 295 -4.52 -12.56 -6.03
C VAL A 295 -5.46 -13.11 -7.10
N VAL A 296 -5.28 -14.36 -7.52
CA VAL A 296 -6.18 -15.07 -8.45
C VAL A 296 -7.60 -15.03 -7.91
N ASN A 297 -7.79 -15.48 -6.67
CA ASN A 297 -9.10 -15.48 -6.01
C ASN A 297 -9.69 -14.07 -5.89
N ALA A 298 -8.88 -13.06 -5.54
CA ALA A 298 -9.35 -11.68 -5.41
C ALA A 298 -9.79 -11.08 -6.76
N VAL A 299 -9.01 -11.30 -7.83
CA VAL A 299 -9.34 -10.82 -9.17
C VAL A 299 -10.57 -11.54 -9.71
N GLU A 300 -10.69 -12.87 -9.54
CA GLU A 300 -11.88 -13.62 -9.93
C GLU A 300 -13.13 -13.16 -9.18
N ALA A 301 -13.05 -13.03 -7.85
CA ALA A 301 -14.16 -12.58 -7.01
C ALA A 301 -14.62 -11.15 -7.36
N SER A 302 -13.70 -10.30 -7.84
CA SER A 302 -14.03 -8.95 -8.28
C SER A 302 -14.75 -8.90 -9.63
N GLY A 303 -14.60 -9.95 -10.46
CA GLY A 303 -15.16 -10.02 -11.81
C GLY A 303 -14.59 -8.99 -12.78
N VAL A 304 -13.51 -8.27 -12.43
CA VAL A 304 -12.93 -7.25 -13.31
C VAL A 304 -12.25 -7.85 -14.54
N TRP A 305 -11.75 -9.08 -14.43
CA TRP A 305 -11.25 -9.86 -15.56
C TRP A 305 -12.37 -10.79 -16.04
N GLY A 306 -12.83 -10.62 -17.29
CA GLY A 306 -14.05 -11.25 -17.81
C GLY A 306 -13.98 -12.76 -18.06
N SER A 307 -12.96 -13.44 -17.53
CA SER A 307 -12.75 -14.88 -17.64
C SER A 307 -12.06 -15.40 -16.38
N GLU A 308 -11.95 -16.72 -16.26
CA GLU A 308 -11.11 -17.34 -15.22
C GLU A 308 -9.66 -16.86 -15.33
N VAL A 309 -9.00 -16.70 -14.18
CA VAL A 309 -7.65 -16.11 -14.08
C VAL A 309 -6.62 -17.24 -14.19
N PHE A 310 -6.56 -17.85 -15.38
CA PHE A 310 -5.54 -18.85 -15.75
C PHE A 310 -4.52 -18.26 -16.74
N PRO A 311 -3.27 -18.79 -16.78
CA PRO A 311 -2.26 -18.33 -17.73
C PRO A 311 -2.73 -18.36 -19.19
N GLU A 312 -3.48 -19.39 -19.60
CA GLU A 312 -4.00 -19.52 -20.97
C GLU A 312 -5.03 -18.45 -21.35
N ASN A 313 -5.76 -17.93 -20.36
CA ASN A 313 -6.72 -16.83 -20.50
C ASN A 313 -6.04 -15.46 -20.35
N GLY A 314 -4.72 -15.42 -20.12
CA GLY A 314 -3.92 -14.21 -20.17
C GLY A 314 -3.47 -13.86 -21.59
N VAL A 315 -3.04 -12.62 -21.76
CA VAL A 315 -2.36 -12.16 -22.97
C VAL A 315 -0.97 -12.82 -23.04
N SER A 316 -0.56 -13.29 -24.21
CA SER A 316 0.78 -13.88 -24.36
C SER A 316 1.84 -12.79 -24.22
N SER A 317 2.81 -12.98 -23.31
CA SER A 317 3.92 -12.05 -23.09
C SER A 317 5.19 -12.40 -23.87
N ASP A 318 5.16 -13.43 -24.71
CA ASP A 318 6.35 -13.98 -25.40
C ASP A 318 7.13 -12.95 -26.22
N PHE A 319 6.48 -11.86 -26.63
CA PHE A 319 7.07 -10.83 -27.46
C PHE A 319 7.54 -9.59 -26.70
N ILE A 320 7.31 -9.48 -25.38
CA ILE A 320 7.85 -8.40 -24.57
C ILE A 320 9.00 -8.96 -23.73
N THR A 321 10.21 -8.50 -24.02
CA THR A 321 11.45 -8.98 -23.37
C THR A 321 12.38 -7.79 -23.12
N SER A 322 13.42 -7.96 -22.31
CA SER A 322 14.42 -6.91 -22.11
C SER A 322 15.17 -6.49 -23.38
N SER A 323 15.24 -7.37 -24.38
CA SER A 323 15.80 -7.05 -25.71
C SER A 323 14.78 -6.42 -26.66
N ALA A 324 13.50 -6.37 -26.28
CA ALA A 324 12.38 -5.82 -27.02
C ALA A 324 11.53 -4.88 -26.16
N ALA A 325 12.17 -4.11 -25.27
CA ALA A 325 11.53 -3.15 -24.36
C ALA A 325 10.91 -1.91 -25.06
N THR A 326 10.65 -2.02 -26.36
CA THR A 326 9.89 -1.07 -27.18
C THR A 326 8.47 -1.55 -27.42
N ARG A 327 8.03 -2.60 -26.72
CA ARG A 327 6.72 -3.23 -26.85
C ARG A 327 5.97 -3.17 -25.53
N SER A 328 4.66 -3.19 -25.58
CA SER A 328 3.76 -3.04 -24.45
C SER A 328 2.44 -3.77 -24.72
N PHE A 329 1.74 -4.13 -23.65
CA PHE A 329 0.35 -4.57 -23.71
C PHE A 329 -0.54 -3.34 -23.78
N SER A 330 -1.31 -3.20 -24.86
CA SER A 330 -2.15 -2.03 -25.09
C SER A 330 -3.63 -2.45 -25.14
N ARG A 331 -4.45 -1.81 -24.31
CA ARG A 331 -5.90 -2.05 -24.23
C ARG A 331 -6.62 -1.31 -25.35
N GLN A 332 -7.46 -2.04 -26.08
CA GLN A 332 -8.09 -1.55 -27.32
C GLN A 332 -9.47 -0.94 -27.11
N ASN A 333 -10.08 -1.13 -25.94
CA ASN A 333 -11.45 -0.74 -25.66
C ASN A 333 -11.59 0.39 -24.63
N VAL A 334 -10.56 1.23 -24.44
CA VAL A 334 -10.57 2.32 -23.45
C VAL A 334 -11.75 3.27 -23.64
N GLU A 335 -12.02 3.71 -24.88
CA GLU A 335 -13.16 4.59 -25.20
C GLU A 335 -14.52 3.91 -24.95
N GLU A 336 -14.62 2.60 -25.24
CA GLU A 336 -15.82 1.83 -24.96
C GLU A 336 -16.05 1.68 -23.44
N CYS A 337 -14.97 1.47 -22.68
CA CYS A 337 -15.01 1.45 -21.22
C CYS A 337 -15.46 2.79 -20.64
N ALA A 338 -14.95 3.92 -21.16
CA ALA A 338 -15.40 5.25 -20.77
C ALA A 338 -16.90 5.44 -21.01
N ALA A 339 -17.38 5.13 -22.23
CA ALA A 339 -18.79 5.24 -22.57
C ALA A 339 -19.69 4.26 -21.79
N ALA A 340 -19.20 3.06 -21.46
CA ALA A 340 -19.90 2.10 -20.62
C ALA A 340 -20.00 2.58 -19.18
N PHE A 341 -18.92 3.15 -18.63
CA PHE A 341 -18.86 3.68 -17.28
C PHE A 341 -19.87 4.81 -17.08
N GLU A 342 -19.93 5.77 -18.01
CA GLU A 342 -20.90 6.87 -17.97
C GLU A 342 -22.36 6.38 -17.95
N LYS A 343 -22.62 5.22 -18.55
CA LYS A 343 -23.94 4.58 -18.59
C LYS A 343 -24.20 3.64 -17.41
N GLY A 344 -23.26 3.52 -16.47
CA GLY A 344 -23.34 2.58 -15.35
C GLY A 344 -23.30 1.10 -15.78
N MET A 345 -22.73 0.82 -16.95
CA MET A 345 -22.59 -0.54 -17.48
C MET A 345 -21.28 -1.18 -17.00
N PRO A 346 -21.24 -2.52 -16.86
CA PRO A 346 -20.00 -3.23 -16.55
C PRO A 346 -18.90 -2.95 -17.59
N LEU A 347 -17.68 -2.80 -17.12
CA LEU A 347 -16.52 -2.60 -17.99
C LEU A 347 -16.09 -3.95 -18.56
N LYS A 348 -15.95 -4.03 -19.87
CA LYS A 348 -15.41 -5.22 -20.52
C LYS A 348 -13.88 -5.24 -20.36
N ASN A 349 -13.36 -6.36 -19.87
CA ASN A 349 -11.94 -6.64 -19.80
C ASN A 349 -11.71 -8.15 -19.94
N GLY A 350 -10.52 -8.54 -20.38
CA GLY A 350 -10.16 -9.92 -20.71
C GLY A 350 -9.17 -9.96 -21.87
N LYS A 351 -8.63 -11.13 -22.16
CA LYS A 351 -7.59 -11.32 -23.20
C LYS A 351 -7.90 -10.68 -24.55
N ASP A 352 -9.17 -10.66 -24.96
CA ASP A 352 -9.61 -10.24 -26.28
C ASP A 352 -9.54 -8.72 -26.52
N VAL A 353 -9.45 -7.92 -25.44
CA VAL A 353 -9.35 -6.45 -25.55
C VAL A 353 -7.92 -5.94 -25.39
N TRP A 354 -6.94 -6.84 -25.25
CA TRP A 354 -5.53 -6.51 -25.11
C TRP A 354 -4.72 -7.12 -26.24
N MET A 355 -3.68 -6.40 -26.66
CA MET A 355 -2.75 -6.85 -27.69
C MET A 355 -1.36 -6.28 -27.45
N ILE A 356 -0.35 -6.90 -28.03
CA ILE A 356 1.01 -6.37 -27.99
C ILE A 356 1.17 -5.35 -29.12
N THR A 357 1.64 -4.15 -28.79
CA THR A 357 2.01 -3.10 -29.74
C THR A 357 3.53 -2.90 -29.72
N ALA A 358 4.08 -2.25 -30.76
CA ALA A 358 5.51 -1.99 -30.88
C ALA A 358 5.80 -0.56 -31.35
N ASN A 359 6.81 0.07 -30.74
CA ASN A 359 7.31 1.41 -31.07
C ASN A 359 8.18 1.49 -32.34
N SER A 360 8.58 0.37 -32.94
CA SER A 360 9.53 0.36 -34.05
C SER A 360 8.87 0.76 -35.38
N GLY A 361 8.98 2.04 -35.76
CA GLY A 361 8.71 2.47 -37.15
C GLY A 361 7.99 3.82 -37.34
N ALA A 362 7.47 4.45 -36.29
CA ALA A 362 6.85 5.77 -36.42
C ALA A 362 7.94 6.86 -36.41
N GLY A 363 7.99 7.70 -37.46
CA GLY A 363 8.81 8.91 -37.42
C GLY A 363 8.35 9.83 -36.29
N LYS A 364 9.25 10.67 -35.75
CA LYS A 364 8.98 11.60 -34.62
C LYS A 364 7.72 12.48 -34.76
N ASN A 365 7.19 12.63 -35.98
CA ASN A 365 6.00 13.44 -36.29
C ASN A 365 4.72 12.61 -36.54
N GLN A 366 4.71 11.31 -36.26
CA GLN A 366 3.59 10.41 -36.54
C GLN A 366 3.30 9.44 -35.39
N VAL A 367 3.56 9.84 -34.15
CA VAL A 367 3.33 9.00 -32.96
C VAL A 367 1.95 9.32 -32.39
N ILE A 368 0.91 8.82 -33.04
CA ILE A 368 -0.39 8.65 -32.37
C ILE A 368 -0.33 7.26 -31.72
N GLY A 369 -0.21 7.22 -30.40
CA GLY A 369 -0.61 6.08 -29.57
C GLY A 369 0.42 5.04 -29.16
N ILE A 370 1.72 5.29 -29.31
CA ILE A 370 2.74 4.29 -28.95
C ILE A 370 3.73 4.79 -27.87
N THR A 371 3.55 6.04 -27.42
CA THR A 371 4.19 6.61 -26.23
C THR A 371 3.11 6.76 -25.17
N PRO A 372 3.44 6.56 -23.88
CA PRO A 372 2.51 6.89 -22.81
C PRO A 372 1.93 8.31 -22.97
N GLY A 373 0.70 8.52 -22.54
CA GLY A 373 -0.03 9.79 -22.61
C GLY A 373 -0.75 10.10 -23.91
N PHE A 374 -0.88 9.12 -24.81
CA PHE A 374 -1.68 9.22 -26.02
C PHE A 374 -2.69 8.08 -26.13
N LYS A 375 -3.71 8.28 -26.97
CA LYS A 375 -4.68 7.23 -27.31
C LYS A 375 -3.97 5.95 -27.74
N ASN A 376 -4.23 4.83 -27.06
CA ASN A 376 -3.68 3.51 -27.36
C ASN A 376 -3.57 3.17 -28.84
N SER A 377 -2.42 2.64 -29.24
CA SER A 377 -2.16 2.19 -30.60
C SER A 377 -2.96 0.94 -30.95
N SER A 378 -3.51 0.96 -32.17
CA SER A 378 -4.12 -0.20 -32.81
C SER A 378 -3.14 -0.99 -33.70
N ASN A 379 -1.85 -0.62 -33.70
CA ASN A 379 -0.84 -1.28 -34.54
C ASN A 379 -0.30 -2.52 -33.84
N GLU A 380 -0.93 -3.65 -34.13
CA GLU A 380 -0.55 -4.94 -33.59
C GLU A 380 0.85 -5.35 -34.02
N TYR A 381 1.66 -5.74 -33.04
CA TYR A 381 2.90 -6.41 -33.32
C TYR A 381 2.62 -7.80 -33.92
N LYS A 382 2.96 -7.94 -35.21
CA LYS A 382 2.89 -9.21 -35.94
C LYS A 382 4.32 -9.68 -36.20
N LYS A 383 4.57 -10.97 -35.97
CA LYS A 383 5.87 -11.60 -36.19
C LYS A 383 6.14 -11.84 -37.68
#